data_AF-A0A924F3V9-F1
#
_entry.id   AF-A0A924F3V9-F1
#
_cell.length_a   1.000
_cell.length_b   1.000
_cell.length_c   1.000
_cell.angle_alpha   90.00
_cell.angle_beta   90.00
_cell.angle_gamma   90.00
#
_symmetry.space_group_name_H-M   'P 1'
#
loop_
_entity.id
_entity.type
_entity.pdbx_description
1 polymer ?
#
loop_
_entity_poly.entity_id
_entity_poly.type
_entity_poly.pdbx_seq_one_letter_code
_entity_poly.pdbx_strand_id
1 'polypeptide(L)'
;VTYEIEVKEGIEITRIAIASIVTRQPTQQTEAIGIRNDGAGLTQSKGAQYWIDSKGVSHRETYYDLNMKLVMQSCGQGGYYTVRPDGAKVDANGYIIVAANYGNYPKCSIVETSLGPAKVYDTGGFAAKHPTGFDLATDWSNPDGI
;
A
#
# COMPACT_ATOMS: atom_id res chain seq x y z
N VAL A 1 33.51 -12.75 -1.72
CA VAL A 1 34.26 -11.99 -0.69
C VAL A 1 35.54 -11.54 -1.34
N THR A 2 35.83 -10.25 -1.31
CA THR A 2 37.05 -9.68 -1.89
C THR A 2 38.09 -9.49 -0.79
N TYR A 3 39.34 -9.87 -1.06
CA TYR A 3 40.44 -9.80 -0.10
C TYR A 3 41.49 -8.80 -0.58
N GLU A 4 42.02 -8.00 0.33
CA GLU A 4 43.34 -7.36 0.14
C GLU A 4 44.39 -8.34 0.61
N ILE A 5 45.43 -8.51 -0.21
CA ILE A 5 46.57 -9.35 0.12
C ILE A 5 47.82 -8.48 0.01
N GLU A 6 48.56 -8.39 1.10
CA GLU A 6 49.86 -7.71 1.12
C GLU A 6 50.98 -8.76 1.02
N VAL A 7 51.82 -8.62 0.00
CA VAL A 7 52.89 -9.58 -0.33
C VAL A 7 54.24 -8.86 -0.29
N LYS A 8 55.20 -9.40 0.45
CA LYS A 8 56.59 -8.92 0.49
C LYS A 8 57.53 -10.08 0.21
N GLU A 9 58.45 -9.88 -0.74
CA GLU A 9 59.43 -10.90 -1.18
C GLU A 9 58.80 -12.26 -1.55
N GLY A 10 57.59 -12.23 -2.12
CA GLY A 10 56.87 -13.43 -2.55
C GLY A 10 56.19 -14.22 -1.44
N ILE A 11 56.22 -13.73 -0.18
CA ILE A 11 55.51 -14.32 0.95
C ILE A 11 54.29 -13.46 1.27
N GLU A 12 53.10 -14.08 1.33
CA GLU A 12 51.86 -13.45 1.78
C GLU A 12 51.92 -13.23 3.29
N ILE A 13 51.84 -11.96 3.74
CA ILE A 13 52.00 -11.60 5.15
C ILE A 13 50.64 -11.31 5.80
N THR A 14 49.69 -10.80 5.02
CA THR A 14 48.41 -10.33 5.55
C THR A 14 47.29 -10.56 4.54
N ARG A 15 46.16 -11.10 5.01
CA ARG A 15 44.92 -11.25 4.24
C ARG A 15 43.78 -10.61 5.00
N ILE A 16 43.22 -9.52 4.45
CA ILE A 16 42.12 -8.78 5.07
C ILE A 16 40.90 -8.86 4.15
N ALA A 17 39.76 -9.32 4.67
CA ALA A 17 38.50 -9.38 3.93
C ALA A 17 37.87 -7.98 3.89
N ILE A 18 37.94 -7.27 2.75
CA ILE A 18 37.53 -5.87 2.65
C ILE A 18 36.02 -5.73 2.39
N ALA A 19 35.36 -6.75 1.83
CA ALA A 19 33.92 -6.73 1.66
C ALA A 19 33.34 -8.14 1.55
N SER A 20 32.50 -8.51 2.52
CA SER A 20 31.46 -9.50 2.30
C SER A 20 30.32 -8.79 1.57
N ILE A 21 30.27 -8.92 0.25
CA ILE A 21 29.09 -8.55 -0.52
C ILE A 21 28.01 -9.53 -0.04
N VAL A 22 27.21 -9.12 0.94
CA VAL A 22 26.03 -9.88 1.36
C VAL A 22 25.04 -9.67 0.24
N THR A 23 25.13 -10.51 -0.79
CA THR A 23 24.08 -10.66 -1.79
C THR A 23 22.89 -11.25 -1.05
N ARG A 24 22.15 -10.41 -0.32
CA ARG A 24 20.78 -10.74 0.07
C ARG A 24 20.09 -10.90 -1.27
N GLN A 25 19.89 -12.15 -1.70
CA GLN A 25 18.91 -12.43 -2.73
C GLN A 25 17.66 -11.66 -2.32
N PRO A 26 17.04 -10.86 -3.21
CA PRO A 26 15.77 -10.24 -2.89
C PRO A 26 14.85 -11.42 -2.62
N THR A 27 14.57 -11.67 -1.34
CA THR A 27 13.47 -12.53 -0.96
C THR A 27 12.29 -11.92 -1.65
N GLN A 28 11.73 -12.65 -2.63
CA GLN A 28 10.43 -12.34 -3.17
C GLN A 28 9.48 -12.41 -1.99
N GLN A 29 9.30 -11.28 -1.31
CA GLN A 29 8.20 -11.08 -0.38
C GLN A 29 6.97 -11.05 -1.28
N THR A 30 6.45 -12.22 -1.61
CA THR A 30 5.02 -12.38 -1.77
C THR A 30 4.43 -12.27 -0.35
N GLU A 31 4.62 -11.12 0.30
CA GLU A 31 3.66 -10.73 1.31
C GLU A 31 2.39 -10.55 0.51
N ALA A 32 1.41 -11.41 0.77
CA ALA A 32 0.04 -11.12 0.38
C ALA A 32 -0.30 -9.80 1.09
N ILE A 33 -0.06 -8.67 0.41
CA ILE A 33 -0.41 -7.34 0.88
C ILE A 33 -1.90 -7.40 1.23
N GLY A 34 -2.21 -7.35 2.53
CA GLY A 34 -3.58 -7.19 2.99
C GLY A 34 -4.49 -8.40 2.85
N ILE A 35 -4.25 -9.45 3.64
CA ILE A 35 -5.36 -10.23 4.18
C ILE A 35 -5.23 -10.09 5.69
N ARG A 36 -5.85 -9.11 6.32
CA ARG A 36 -7.07 -9.31 7.11
C ARG A 36 -7.47 -7.98 7.72
N ASN A 37 -8.72 -7.56 7.51
CA ASN A 37 -9.40 -6.74 8.50
C ASN A 37 -9.81 -7.67 9.64
N ASP A 38 -9.08 -7.63 10.76
CA ASP A 38 -9.41 -8.39 11.98
C ASP A 38 -10.57 -7.77 12.78
N GLY A 39 -11.24 -6.76 12.22
CA GLY A 39 -12.30 -5.99 12.84
C GLY A 39 -11.80 -4.76 13.60
N ALA A 40 -10.49 -4.58 13.77
CA ALA A 40 -9.93 -3.38 14.38
C ALA A 40 -10.01 -2.17 13.44
N GLY A 41 -9.90 -2.40 12.12
CA GLY A 41 -9.99 -1.39 11.08
C GLY A 41 -11.42 -1.03 10.66
N LEU A 42 -11.56 -0.37 9.51
CA LEU A 42 -12.84 0.13 9.03
C LEU A 42 -13.77 -1.05 8.75
N THR A 43 -15.02 -1.00 9.18
CA THR A 43 -16.00 -2.04 8.85
C THR A 43 -17.25 -1.38 8.31
N GLN A 44 -18.05 -2.15 7.56
CA GLN A 44 -19.37 -1.73 7.11
C GLN A 44 -20.21 -1.18 8.28
N SER A 45 -20.23 -1.88 9.41
CA SER A 45 -21.00 -1.48 10.59
C SER A 45 -20.50 -0.21 11.28
N LYS A 46 -19.21 0.14 11.18
CA LYS A 46 -18.67 1.37 11.76
C LYS A 46 -19.10 2.61 10.99
N GLY A 47 -19.25 2.51 9.67
CA GLY A 47 -19.58 3.66 8.79
C GLY A 47 -18.42 4.65 8.60
N ALA A 48 -17.74 5.00 9.70
CA ALA A 48 -16.54 5.81 9.72
C ALA A 48 -15.66 5.41 10.91
N GLN A 49 -14.35 5.64 10.82
CA GLN A 49 -13.45 5.53 11.98
C GLN A 49 -12.26 6.48 11.86
N TYR A 50 -11.48 6.56 12.93
CA TYR A 50 -10.16 7.18 12.90
C TYR A 50 -9.08 6.12 13.03
N TRP A 51 -8.06 6.23 12.18
CA TRP A 51 -6.89 5.36 12.19
C TRP A 51 -5.62 6.21 12.07
N ILE A 52 -4.54 5.80 12.73
CA ILE A 52 -3.28 6.54 12.77
C ILE A 52 -2.24 5.79 11.93
N ASP A 53 -1.65 6.47 10.95
CA ASP A 53 -0.59 5.89 10.11
C ASP A 53 0.75 5.77 10.82
N SER A 54 1.72 5.12 10.17
CA SER A 54 3.07 4.96 10.69
C SER A 54 3.82 6.29 10.93
N LYS A 55 3.31 7.40 10.36
CA LYS A 55 3.84 8.76 10.53
C LYS A 55 3.11 9.55 11.63
N GLY A 56 2.14 8.94 12.31
CA GLY A 56 1.37 9.57 13.38
C GLY A 56 0.25 10.48 12.88
N VAL A 57 -0.13 10.41 11.60
CA VAL A 57 -1.24 11.19 11.04
C VAL A 57 -2.55 10.46 11.30
N SER A 58 -3.52 11.16 11.88
CA SER A 58 -4.88 10.63 12.06
C SER A 58 -5.71 10.84 10.80
N HIS A 59 -6.21 9.72 10.26
CA HIS A 59 -7.07 9.66 9.09
C HIS A 59 -8.49 9.34 9.52
N ARG A 60 -9.44 10.19 9.11
CA ARG A 60 -10.85 9.81 9.14
C ARG A 60 -11.12 8.94 7.92
N GLU A 61 -11.36 7.66 8.15
CA GLU A 61 -11.69 6.69 7.12
C GLU A 61 -13.19 6.48 7.00
N THR A 62 -13.69 6.51 5.78
CA THR A 62 -15.06 6.10 5.40
C THR A 62 -15.00 5.11 4.25
N TYR A 63 -16.16 4.63 3.79
CA TYR A 63 -16.24 3.81 2.60
C TYR A 63 -17.28 4.33 1.62
N TYR A 64 -17.08 3.94 0.36
CA TYR A 64 -18.03 4.12 -0.72
C TYR A 64 -18.08 2.87 -1.59
N ASP A 65 -19.14 2.77 -2.38
CA ASP A 65 -19.38 1.65 -3.27
C ASP A 65 -19.66 2.17 -4.67
N LEU A 66 -18.59 2.30 -5.45
CA LEU A 66 -18.61 2.73 -6.84
C LEU A 66 -17.97 1.64 -7.71
N ASN A 67 -18.45 1.50 -8.94
CA ASN A 67 -17.73 0.71 -9.94
C ASN A 67 -16.44 1.44 -10.35
N MET A 68 -15.29 0.91 -9.96
CA MET A 68 -14.00 1.61 -10.10
C MET A 68 -13.39 1.54 -11.50
N LYS A 69 -14.05 0.87 -12.46
CA LYS A 69 -13.49 0.60 -13.80
C LYS A 69 -13.09 1.85 -14.58
N LEU A 70 -13.89 2.90 -14.49
CA LEU A 70 -13.59 4.18 -15.16
C LEU A 70 -12.57 5.01 -14.39
N VAL A 71 -12.62 4.96 -13.06
CA VAL A 71 -11.76 5.77 -12.19
C VAL A 71 -10.31 5.28 -12.22
N MET A 72 -10.09 3.97 -12.34
CA MET A 72 -8.77 3.35 -12.24
C MET A 72 -7.88 3.46 -13.48
N GLN A 73 -8.32 4.17 -14.53
CA GLN A 73 -7.56 4.26 -15.79
C GLN A 73 -6.24 5.04 -15.64
N SER A 74 -6.13 5.98 -14.70
CA SER A 74 -5.01 6.93 -14.63
C SER A 74 -3.72 6.40 -14.02
N CYS A 75 -3.73 5.20 -13.41
CA CYS A 75 -2.53 4.62 -12.76
C CYS A 75 -2.04 3.32 -13.43
N GLY A 76 -2.33 3.14 -14.72
CA GLY A 76 -1.81 2.03 -15.52
C GLY A 76 -2.39 0.65 -15.22
N GLN A 77 -3.47 0.56 -14.44
CA GLN A 77 -4.12 -0.72 -14.08
C GLN A 77 -5.35 -1.06 -14.93
N GLY A 78 -5.64 -0.27 -15.98
CA GLY A 78 -6.62 -0.64 -17.01
C GLY A 78 -8.08 -0.76 -16.57
N GLY A 79 -8.44 -0.26 -15.37
CA GLY A 79 -9.80 -0.36 -14.87
C GLY A 79 -10.16 -1.70 -14.21
N TYR A 80 -9.18 -2.57 -13.97
CA TYR A 80 -9.42 -3.87 -13.35
C TYR A 80 -9.13 -3.81 -11.84
N TYR A 81 -10.05 -4.37 -11.06
CA TYR A 81 -9.91 -4.61 -9.62
C TYR A 81 -10.58 -5.92 -9.23
N THR A 82 -10.30 -6.37 -8.01
CA THR A 82 -10.96 -7.52 -7.39
C THR A 82 -11.51 -7.11 -6.03
N VAL A 83 -12.44 -7.89 -5.50
CA VAL A 83 -12.99 -7.69 -4.15
C VAL A 83 -12.37 -8.71 -3.20
N ARG A 84 -11.78 -8.24 -2.10
CA ARG A 84 -11.28 -9.08 -1.01
C ARG A 84 -12.43 -9.73 -0.23
N PRO A 85 -12.19 -10.81 0.53
CA PRO A 85 -13.23 -11.42 1.38
C PRO A 85 -13.86 -10.50 2.42
N ASP A 86 -13.18 -9.43 2.82
CA ASP A 86 -13.69 -8.40 3.72
C ASP A 86 -14.36 -7.22 2.99
N GLY A 87 -14.58 -7.35 1.68
CA GLY A 87 -15.32 -6.40 0.83
C GLY A 87 -14.49 -5.22 0.33
N ALA A 88 -13.20 -5.12 0.63
CA ALA A 88 -12.35 -4.06 0.09
C ALA A 88 -12.05 -4.30 -1.41
N LYS A 89 -12.20 -3.27 -2.24
CA LYS A 89 -11.82 -3.31 -3.66
C LYS A 89 -10.31 -3.04 -3.78
N VAL A 90 -9.58 -3.91 -4.48
CA VAL A 90 -8.11 -3.85 -4.62
C VAL A 90 -7.65 -3.88 -6.08
N ASP A 91 -6.58 -3.15 -6.39
CA ASP A 91 -5.94 -3.17 -7.71
C ASP A 91 -5.22 -4.51 -7.99
N ALA A 92 -4.68 -4.67 -9.20
CA ALA A 92 -4.00 -5.91 -9.61
C ALA A 92 -2.73 -6.24 -8.78
N ASN A 93 -2.20 -5.28 -8.01
CA ASN A 93 -1.06 -5.49 -7.11
C ASN A 93 -1.51 -5.66 -5.65
N GLY A 94 -2.81 -5.71 -5.38
CA GLY A 94 -3.37 -5.88 -4.04
C GLY A 94 -3.50 -4.59 -3.22
N TYR A 95 -3.28 -3.41 -3.81
CA TYR A 95 -3.50 -2.15 -3.08
C TYR A 95 -4.99 -1.84 -3.01
N ILE A 96 -5.47 -1.50 -1.82
CA ILE A 96 -6.83 -0.99 -1.64
C ILE A 96 -7.00 0.30 -2.44
N ILE A 97 -8.14 0.41 -3.11
CA ILE A 97 -8.46 1.59 -3.91
C ILE A 97 -9.08 2.64 -2.99
N VAL A 98 -8.53 3.85 -3.00
CA VAL A 98 -9.02 4.95 -2.16
C VAL A 98 -9.23 6.25 -2.93
N ALA A 99 -10.20 7.02 -2.43
CA ALA A 99 -10.32 8.44 -2.71
C ALA A 99 -9.57 9.25 -1.65
N ALA A 100 -8.91 10.33 -2.07
CA ALA A 100 -8.16 11.21 -1.18
C ALA A 100 -8.17 12.67 -1.67
N ASN A 101 -7.65 13.57 -0.84
CA ASN A 101 -7.30 14.91 -1.27
C ASN A 101 -6.01 14.89 -2.09
N TYR A 102 -6.06 15.21 -3.39
CA TYR A 102 -4.88 15.17 -4.27
C TYR A 102 -3.77 16.16 -3.92
N GLY A 103 -4.08 17.23 -3.17
CA GLY A 103 -3.05 18.15 -2.69
C GLY A 103 -2.16 17.53 -1.62
N ASN A 104 -2.73 16.65 -0.77
CA ASN A 104 -2.01 15.98 0.30
C ASN A 104 -1.48 14.59 -0.12
N TYR A 105 -2.27 13.88 -0.91
CA TYR A 105 -1.97 12.53 -1.39
C TYR A 105 -2.16 12.50 -2.91
N PRO A 106 -1.10 12.77 -3.69
CA PRO A 106 -1.18 12.84 -5.15
C PRO A 106 -1.77 11.56 -5.75
N LYS A 107 -2.46 11.70 -6.88
CA LYS A 107 -3.01 10.57 -7.61
C LYS A 107 -1.90 9.53 -7.90
N CYS A 108 -2.24 8.25 -7.77
CA CYS A 108 -1.37 7.08 -7.88
C CYS A 108 -0.31 6.91 -6.78
N SER A 109 -0.29 7.76 -5.74
CA SER A 109 0.56 7.55 -4.57
C SER A 109 0.06 6.40 -3.70
N ILE A 110 1.00 5.77 -2.97
CA ILE A 110 0.71 4.72 -1.99
C ILE A 110 0.53 5.37 -0.62
N VAL A 111 -0.51 4.96 0.10
CA VAL A 111 -0.84 5.42 1.45
C VAL A 111 -1.13 4.22 2.35
N GLU A 112 -1.14 4.45 3.67
CA GLU A 112 -1.51 3.44 4.64
C GLU A 112 -2.95 3.67 5.10
N THR A 113 -3.68 2.59 5.31
CA THR A 113 -5.05 2.61 5.85
C THR A 113 -5.22 1.48 6.85
N SER A 114 -6.29 1.53 7.62
CA SER A 114 -6.62 0.45 8.55
C SER A 114 -6.90 -0.91 7.90
N LEU A 115 -7.20 -0.95 6.60
CA LEU A 115 -7.45 -2.20 5.86
C LEU A 115 -6.18 -2.76 5.20
N GLY A 116 -5.09 -1.99 5.25
CA GLY A 116 -3.80 -2.29 4.65
C GLY A 116 -3.30 -1.19 3.72
N PRO A 117 -2.22 -1.45 2.97
CA PRO A 117 -1.70 -0.51 1.98
C PRO A 117 -2.72 -0.19 0.89
N ALA A 118 -2.82 1.08 0.54
CA ALA A 118 -3.77 1.59 -0.44
C ALA A 118 -3.08 2.45 -1.49
N LYS A 119 -3.77 2.67 -2.60
CA LYS A 119 -3.33 3.56 -3.68
C LYS A 119 -4.43 4.54 -4.05
N VAL A 120 -4.04 5.80 -4.21
CA VAL A 120 -4.96 6.90 -4.51
C VAL A 120 -5.38 6.83 -5.97
N TYR A 121 -6.65 6.56 -6.23
CA TYR A 121 -7.22 6.54 -7.58
C TYR A 121 -8.25 7.64 -7.81
N ASP A 122 -8.87 8.12 -6.73
CA ASP A 122 -10.08 8.92 -6.80
C ASP A 122 -10.02 10.14 -5.87
N THR A 123 -11.01 11.00 -5.99
CA THR A 123 -11.25 12.12 -5.09
C THR A 123 -12.75 12.39 -4.98
N GLY A 124 -13.16 13.21 -4.02
CA GLY A 124 -14.57 13.56 -3.85
C GLY A 124 -14.76 14.77 -2.95
N GLY A 125 -16.02 15.22 -2.81
CA GLY A 125 -16.35 16.41 -2.02
C GLY A 125 -15.94 16.32 -0.54
N PHE A 126 -15.78 15.11 0.00
CA PHE A 126 -15.31 14.90 1.37
C PHE A 126 -13.90 15.47 1.59
N ALA A 127 -13.05 15.46 0.56
CA ALA A 127 -11.64 15.89 0.63
C ALA A 127 -11.48 17.37 0.98
N ALA A 128 -12.52 18.19 0.76
CA ALA A 128 -12.53 19.60 1.17
C ALA A 128 -12.77 19.75 2.69
N LYS A 129 -13.47 18.80 3.32
CA LYS A 129 -13.79 18.82 4.77
C LYS A 129 -12.81 17.97 5.58
N HIS A 130 -12.28 16.91 4.98
CA HIS A 130 -11.34 15.97 5.60
C HIS A 130 -10.12 15.80 4.69
N PRO A 131 -9.21 16.79 4.63
CA PRO A 131 -8.09 16.76 3.70
C PRO A 131 -7.05 15.68 4.02
N THR A 132 -7.04 15.14 5.24
CA THR A 132 -6.25 13.96 5.63
C THR A 132 -7.07 12.66 5.62
N GLY A 133 -8.36 12.71 5.29
CA GLY A 133 -9.24 11.54 5.29
C GLY A 133 -9.07 10.67 4.05
N PHE A 134 -9.50 9.42 4.17
CA PHE A 134 -9.58 8.47 3.07
C PHE A 134 -10.99 7.91 2.96
N ASP A 135 -11.49 7.81 1.74
CA ASP A 135 -12.72 7.07 1.45
C ASP A 135 -12.33 5.80 0.71
N LEU A 136 -12.58 4.63 1.31
CA LEU A 136 -12.12 3.33 0.81
C LEU A 136 -13.17 2.75 -0.12
N ALA A 137 -12.77 2.29 -1.31
CA ALA A 137 -13.67 1.63 -2.23
C ALA A 137 -13.98 0.22 -1.72
N THR A 138 -15.27 -0.10 -1.60
CA THR A 138 -15.77 -1.36 -1.04
C THR A 138 -16.93 -1.91 -1.86
N ASP A 139 -17.30 -3.15 -1.56
CA ASP A 139 -18.45 -3.89 -2.07
C ASP A 139 -19.52 -4.08 -0.96
N TRP A 140 -19.59 -3.15 0.00
CA TRP A 140 -20.41 -3.30 1.20
C TRP A 140 -21.86 -2.84 1.04
N SER A 141 -22.17 -1.98 0.06
CA SER A 141 -23.54 -1.45 -0.06
C SER A 141 -24.38 -2.30 -1.01
N ASN A 142 -23.79 -2.72 -2.12
CA ASN A 142 -24.39 -3.62 -3.09
C ASN A 142 -23.38 -4.71 -3.46
N PRO A 143 -23.31 -5.81 -2.69
CA PRO A 143 -22.29 -6.85 -2.87
C PRO A 143 -22.51 -7.59 -4.19
N ASP A 144 -21.92 -7.07 -5.26
CA ASP A 144 -22.08 -7.58 -6.62
C ASP A 144 -20.75 -8.06 -7.22
N GLY A 145 -19.62 -7.62 -6.65
CA GLY A 145 -18.29 -8.03 -7.09
C GLY A 145 -17.87 -7.48 -8.46
N ILE A 146 -18.52 -6.41 -8.97
CA ILE A 146 -18.39 -5.90 -10.35
C ILE A 146 -17.68 -4.55 -10.41
#